data_AF-A0ABD5DDB6-F1
#
_entry.id   AF-A0ABD5DDB6-F1
#
_cell.length_a   1.000
_cell.length_b   1.000
_cell.length_c   1.000
_cell.angle_alpha   90.00
_cell.angle_beta   90.00
_cell.angle_gamma   90.00
#
_symmetry.space_group_name_H-M   'P 1'
#
loop_
_entity.id
_entity.type
_entity.pdbx_description
1 polymer ?
#
loop_
_entity_poly.entity_id
_entity_poly.type
_entity_poly.pdbx_seq_one_letter_code
_entity_poly.pdbx_strand_id
1 'polypeptide(L)' 'MNSTMLRVTNRIIERSRDTRAAYLARINQAKTDTVHRAQLACGNLAHGFAACQADDKASLKSMLRNNIAIITSYNDMLSA' A
#
# COMPACT_ATOMS: atom_id res chain seq x y z
N MET A 1 -4.54 28.21 -5.44
CA MET A 1 -4.31 27.30 -4.28
C MET A 1 -4.30 28.15 -3.01
N ASN A 2 -4.96 27.73 -1.93
CA ASN A 2 -4.96 28.46 -0.65
C ASN A 2 -3.52 28.62 -0.09
N SER A 3 -3.15 29.80 0.41
CA SER A 3 -1.78 30.12 0.85
C SER A 3 -1.32 29.28 2.04
N THR A 4 -2.23 28.96 2.96
CA THR A 4 -1.96 28.07 4.10
C THR A 4 -1.68 26.65 3.62
N MET A 5 -2.46 26.15 2.67
CA MET A 5 -2.23 24.82 2.07
C MET A 5 -0.85 24.74 1.43
N LEU A 6 -0.45 25.75 0.66
CA LEU A 6 0.86 25.77 0.01
C LEU A 6 2.00 25.76 1.03
N ARG A 7 1.89 26.56 2.08
CA ARG A 7 2.88 26.61 3.18
C ARG A 7 3.01 25.26 3.90
N VAL A 8 1.89 24.62 4.22
CA VAL A 8 1.88 23.32 4.89
C VAL A 8 2.48 22.23 4.00
N THR A 9 2.08 22.19 2.72
CA THR A 9 2.63 21.24 1.74
C THR A 9 4.15 21.39 1.61
N ASN A 10 4.66 22.61 1.43
CA ASN A 10 6.09 22.86 1.31
C ASN A 10 6.85 22.46 2.58
N ARG A 11 6.30 22.74 3.76
CA ARG A 11 6.90 22.32 5.04
C ARG A 11 6.97 20.79 5.16
N ILE A 12 5.96 20.08 4.69
CA ILE A 12 5.95 18.60 4.71
C ILE A 12 6.97 18.06 3.71
N ILE A 13 7.02 18.62 2.49
CA ILE A 13 7.99 18.22 1.46
C ILE A 13 9.41 18.35 2.01
N GLU A 14 9.76 19.51 2.58
CA GLU A 14 11.11 19.76 3.07
C GLU A 14 11.47 18.81 4.23
N ARG A 15 10.61 18.72 5.24
CA ARG A 15 10.86 17.86 6.42
C ARG A 15 10.93 16.36 6.07
N SER A 16 10.26 15.93 5.00
CA SER A 16 10.20 14.52 4.60
C SER A 16 11.15 14.14 3.47
N ARG A 17 12.00 15.06 2.99
CA ARG A 17 12.83 14.85 1.79
C ARG A 17 13.61 13.55 1.83
N ASP A 18 14.40 13.34 2.88
CA ASP A 18 15.31 12.20 2.97
C ASP A 18 14.57 10.88 3.25
N THR A 19 13.55 10.92 4.11
CA THR A 19 12.73 9.73 4.41
C THR A 19 11.88 9.31 3.21
N ARG A 20 11.36 10.27 2.45
CA ARG A 20 10.63 10.04 1.20
C ARG A 20 11.55 9.45 0.14
N ALA A 21 12.77 9.97 -0.02
CA ALA A 21 13.75 9.42 -0.95
C ALA A 21 14.10 7.96 -0.59
N ALA A 22 14.39 7.68 0.68
CA ALA A 22 14.66 6.32 1.15
C ALA A 22 13.48 5.37 0.93
N TYR A 23 12.25 5.84 1.19
CA TYR A 23 11.03 5.06 0.92
C TYR A 23 10.90 4.75 -0.58
N LEU A 24 11.05 5.73 -1.46
CA LEU A 24 10.95 5.53 -2.90
C LEU A 24 12.03 4.58 -3.43
N ALA A 25 13.26 4.66 -2.90
CA ALA A 25 14.33 3.73 -3.24
C ALA A 25 13.96 2.28 -2.85
N ARG A 26 13.40 2.07 -1.65
CA ARG A 26 12.91 0.75 -1.21
C ARG A 26 11.79 0.23 -2.12
N ILE A 27 10.83 1.08 -2.50
CA ILE A 27 9.76 0.68 -3.42
C ILE A 27 10.30 0.27 -4.78
N ASN A 28 11.27 1.04 -5.32
CA ASN A 28 11.91 0.69 -6.58
C ASN A 28 12.67 -0.65 -6.52
N GLN A 29 13.35 -0.93 -5.40
CA GLN A 29 14.05 -2.20 -5.18
C GLN A 29 13.08 -3.38 -4.98
N ALA A 30 11.95 -3.16 -4.32
CA ALA A 30 10.94 -4.19 -4.07
C ALA A 30 10.04 -4.47 -5.29
N LYS A 31 10.13 -3.63 -6.33
CA LYS A 31 9.37 -3.81 -7.56
C LYS A 31 9.79 -5.12 -8.23
N THR A 32 8.80 -5.93 -8.58
CA THR A 32 8.96 -7.24 -9.23
C THR A 32 8.10 -7.29 -10.49
N ASP A 33 8.42 -8.18 -11.42
CA ASP A 33 7.68 -8.35 -12.68
C ASP A 33 6.31 -9.01 -12.47
N THR A 34 6.09 -9.62 -11.30
CA THR A 34 4.86 -10.32 -10.93
C THR A 34 4.42 -9.96 -9.52
N VAL A 35 3.24 -10.39 -9.12
CA VAL A 35 2.73 -10.15 -7.76
C VAL A 35 3.60 -10.87 -6.73
N HIS A 36 3.98 -10.18 -5.66
CA HIS A 36 4.77 -10.77 -4.57
C HIS A 36 4.10 -12.01 -3.95
N ARG A 37 2.76 -12.10 -3.99
CA ARG A 37 2.03 -13.28 -3.48
C ARG A 37 2.28 -14.56 -4.29
N ALA A 38 2.82 -14.49 -5.50
CA ALA A 38 3.18 -15.66 -6.29
C ALA A 38 4.27 -16.52 -5.62
N GLN A 39 5.02 -15.94 -4.67
CA GLN A 39 6.07 -16.61 -3.90
C GLN A 39 5.57 -17.21 -2.57
N LEU A 40 4.30 -17.02 -2.21
CA LEU A 40 3.75 -17.54 -0.95
C LEU A 40 3.40 -19.03 -1.06
N ALA A 41 3.61 -19.77 0.03
CA ALA A 41 3.15 -21.15 0.14
C ALA A 41 1.62 -21.26 0.01
N CYS A 42 1.14 -22.36 -0.57
CA CYS A 42 -0.28 -22.60 -0.84
C CYS A 42 -1.20 -22.41 0.38
N GLY A 43 -0.73 -22.74 1.58
CA GLY A 43 -1.49 -22.54 2.82
C GLY A 43 -1.78 -21.06 3.11
N ASN A 44 -0.78 -20.18 2.94
CA ASN A 44 -0.94 -18.74 3.15
C ASN A 44 -1.90 -18.12 2.11
N LEU A 45 -1.86 -18.61 0.87
CA LEU A 45 -2.79 -18.20 -0.19
C LEU A 45 -4.22 -18.65 0.11
N ALA A 46 -4.40 -19.89 0.57
CA ALA A 46 -5.71 -20.43 0.91
C ALA A 46 -6.38 -19.62 2.03
N HIS A 47 -5.64 -19.29 3.09
CA HIS A 47 -6.15 -18.45 4.17
C HIS A 47 -6.43 -17.01 3.71
N GLY A 48 -5.50 -16.41 2.97
CA GLY A 48 -5.65 -15.03 2.47
C GLY A 48 -6.84 -14.82 1.55
N PHE A 49 -7.32 -15.87 0.85
CA PHE A 49 -8.46 -15.80 -0.05
C PHE A 49 -9.75 -16.37 0.55
N ALA A 50 -9.71 -16.97 1.73
CA ALA A 50 -10.84 -17.70 2.29
C ALA A 50 -12.10 -16.82 2.42
N ALA A 51 -11.91 -15.58 2.90
CA ALA A 51 -12.96 -14.59 3.13
C ALA A 51 -13.39 -13.80 1.88
N CYS A 52 -12.74 -14.02 0.72
CA CYS A 52 -13.05 -13.29 -0.50
C CYS A 52 -14.32 -13.85 -1.19
N GLN A 53 -15.10 -12.95 -1.80
CA GLN A 53 -16.21 -13.30 -2.67
C GLN A 53 -15.72 -14.09 -3.91
N ALA A 54 -16.63 -14.76 -4.62
CA ALA A 54 -16.27 -15.69 -5.70
C ALA A 54 -15.41 -15.03 -6.80
N ASP A 55 -15.79 -13.83 -7.24
CA ASP A 55 -15.08 -13.10 -8.29
C ASP A 55 -13.70 -12.60 -7.83
N ASP A 56 -13.61 -12.12 -6.59
CA ASP A 56 -12.34 -11.73 -5.97
C ASP A 56 -11.40 -12.93 -5.83
N LYS A 57 -11.93 -14.09 -5.43
CA LYS A 57 -11.17 -15.33 -5.28
C LYS A 57 -10.62 -15.81 -6.63
N ALA A 58 -11.41 -15.73 -7.70
CA ALA A 58 -10.95 -16.04 -9.06
C ALA A 58 -9.85 -15.08 -9.53
N SER A 59 -10.04 -13.78 -9.27
CA SER A 59 -9.07 -12.73 -9.57
C SER A 59 -7.74 -12.91 -8.83
N LEU A 60 -7.79 -13.25 -7.54
CA LEU A 60 -6.61 -13.41 -6.70
C LEU A 60 -5.78 -14.63 -7.09
N LYS A 61 -6.44 -15.73 -7.47
CA LYS A 61 -5.82 -16.97 -7.97
C LYS A 61 -5.08 -16.80 -9.29
N SER A 62 -5.48 -15.86 -10.15
CA SER A 62 -4.81 -15.66 -11.44
C SER A 62 -3.38 -15.13 -11.31
N MET A 63 -3.02 -14.55 -10.15
CA MET A 63 -1.71 -13.92 -9.89
C MET A 63 -1.35 -12.77 -10.85
N LEU A 64 -2.29 -12.30 -11.68
CA LEU A 64 -2.04 -11.24 -12.67
C LEU A 64 -2.36 -9.84 -12.16
N ARG A 65 -3.18 -9.73 -11.11
CA ARG A 65 -3.63 -8.43 -10.57
C ARG A 65 -2.89 -8.02 -9.31
N ASN A 66 -2.35 -6.81 -9.32
CA ASN A 66 -1.74 -6.14 -8.17
C ASN A 66 -2.82 -5.64 -7.22
N ASN A 67 -2.60 -5.79 -5.92
CA ASN A 67 -3.44 -5.21 -4.88
C ASN A 67 -2.66 -4.07 -4.22
N ILE A 68 -3.31 -2.91 -4.06
CA ILE A 68 -2.74 -1.75 -3.36
C ILE A 68 -3.45 -1.63 -2.02
N ALA A 69 -2.69 -1.76 -0.93
CA ALA A 69 -3.22 -1.48 0.40
C ALA A 69 -3.31 0.03 0.61
N ILE A 70 -4.50 0.52 0.94
CA ILE A 70 -4.72 1.89 1.38
C ILE A 70 -4.68 1.89 2.90
N ILE A 71 -3.58 2.38 3.47
CA ILE A 71 -3.44 2.55 4.91
C ILE A 71 -3.79 4.00 5.23
N THR A 72 -4.84 4.20 6.02
CA THR A 72 -5.24 5.51 6.52
C THR A 72 -4.92 5.61 8.01
N SER A 73 -4.43 6.77 8.44
CA SER A 73 -4.30 7.13 9.85
C SER A 73 -5.55 7.85 10.38
N TYR A 74 -6.61 7.92 9.58
CA TYR A 74 -7.87 8.51 10.00
C TYR A 74 -8.49 7.65 11.09
N ASN A 75 -8.66 8.23 12.27
CA ASN A 75 -9.36 7.64 13.38
C ASN A 75 -10.31 8.70 13.94
N ASP A 76 -11.63 8.44 13.89
CA ASP A 76 -12.65 9.31 14.48
C ASP A 76 -12.63 9.28 16.02
N MET A 77 -11.91 8.33 16.62
CA MET A 77 -11.82 8.18 18.06
C MET A 77 -10.68 9.06 18.63
N LEU A 78 -11.02 10.28 19.05
CA LEU A 78 -10.29 11.00 20.10
C LEU A 78 -10.52 10.24 21.41
N SER A 79 -9.54 9.45 21.86
CA SER A 79 -9.57 8.98 23.25
C SER A 79 -9.31 10.18 24.17
N ALA A 80 -10.19 10.34 25.16
CA ALA A 80 -10.02 11.25 26.29
C ALA A 80 -8.73 10.96 27.08
#